data_AF-A0A1H4KFP2-F1
#
_entry.id   AF-A0A1H4KFP2-F1
#
_cell.length_a   1.000
_cell.length_b   1.000
_cell.length_c   1.000
_cell.angle_alpha   90.00
_cell.angle_beta   90.00
_cell.angle_gamma   90.00
#
_symmetry.space_group_name_H-M   'P 1'
#
loop_
_entity.id
_entity.type
_entity.pdbx_description
1 polymer ?
#
loop_
_entity_poly.entity_id
_entity_poly.type
_entity_poly.pdbx_seq_one_letter_code
_entity_poly.pdbx_strand_id
1 'polypeptide(L)' 'MTAPDSVPLHALTEGSLASASPDLLRAMIKTFADALMSGEADTLCGAEYGQVSDERVNHRNGYRPREWDTPAQ' A
#
# COMPACT_ATOMS: atom_id res chain seq x y z
N MET A 1 -12.25 -1.25 -15.88
CA MET A 1 -10.94 -1.61 -16.48
C MET A 1 -10.07 -2.14 -15.36
N THR A 2 -9.84 -3.45 -15.30
CA THR A 2 -8.88 -4.05 -14.36
C THR A 2 -7.49 -3.89 -14.98
N ALA A 3 -6.51 -3.41 -14.21
CA ALA A 3 -5.16 -3.14 -14.72
C ALA A 3 -4.55 -4.42 -15.33
N PRO A 4 -4.04 -4.38 -16.58
CA PRO A 4 -3.57 -5.57 -17.29
C PRO A 4 -2.32 -6.24 -16.69
N ASP A 5 -1.69 -5.60 -15.71
CA ASP A 5 -0.47 -6.08 -15.03
C ASP A 5 -0.69 -6.47 -13.57
N SER A 6 -1.94 -6.74 -13.16
CA SER A 6 -2.20 -7.28 -11.82
C SER A 6 -1.72 -8.73 -11.75
N VAL A 7 -0.48 -8.92 -11.31
CA VAL A 7 0.07 -10.26 -11.03
C VAL A 7 -0.88 -10.97 -10.06
N PRO A 8 -1.30 -12.22 -10.34
CA PRO A 8 -2.20 -12.95 -9.46
C PRO A 8 -1.49 -13.25 -8.14
N LEU A 9 -1.71 -12.38 -7.14
CA LEU A 9 -1.07 -12.46 -5.84
C LEU A 9 -1.24 -13.86 -5.23
N HIS A 10 -2.43 -14.45 -5.34
CA HIS A 10 -2.70 -15.79 -4.81
C HIS A 10 -1.74 -16.85 -5.38
N ALA A 11 -1.45 -16.78 -6.69
CA ALA A 11 -0.58 -17.74 -7.38
C ALA A 11 0.90 -17.54 -7.02
N LEU A 12 1.32 -16.30 -6.75
CA LEU A 12 2.63 -16.03 -6.15
C LEU A 12 2.72 -16.52 -4.70
N THR A 13 1.63 -16.47 -3.95
CA THR A 13 1.64 -16.78 -2.52
C THR A 13 1.66 -18.27 -2.19
N GLU A 14 1.01 -19.15 -2.96
CA GLU A 14 0.91 -20.57 -2.57
C GLU A 14 2.28 -21.29 -2.54
N GLY A 15 3.17 -21.00 -3.49
CA GLY A 15 4.50 -21.61 -3.54
C GLY A 15 5.58 -20.88 -2.75
N SER A 16 5.57 -19.54 -2.77
CA SER A 16 6.67 -18.73 -2.22
C SER A 16 6.45 -18.29 -0.78
N LEU A 17 5.19 -18.16 -0.33
CA LEU A 17 4.86 -17.61 0.98
C LEU A 17 4.88 -18.68 2.08
N ALA A 18 4.55 -19.93 1.74
CA ALA A 18 4.63 -21.06 2.68
C ALA A 18 6.06 -21.33 3.17
N SER A 19 7.06 -20.96 2.37
CA SER A 19 8.49 -21.00 2.73
C SER A 19 9.08 -19.62 3.04
N ALA A 20 8.30 -18.54 2.99
CA ALA A 20 8.78 -17.19 3.24
C ALA A 20 9.05 -16.97 4.73
N SER A 21 10.02 -16.10 5.04
CA SER A 21 10.23 -15.68 6.43
C SER A 21 9.05 -14.82 6.93
N PRO A 22 8.70 -14.91 8.22
CA PRO A 22 7.70 -14.02 8.83
C PRO A 22 8.01 -12.53 8.65
N ASP A 23 9.29 -12.16 8.59
CA ASP A 23 9.70 -10.77 8.38
C ASP A 23 9.44 -10.29 6.95
N LEU A 24 9.64 -11.16 5.95
CA LEU A 24 9.30 -10.85 4.56
C LEU A 24 7.80 -10.61 4.42
N LEU A 25 7.00 -11.46 5.03
CA LEU A 25 5.55 -11.30 5.11
C LEU A 25 5.15 -9.95 5.70
N ARG A 26 5.74 -9.61 6.86
CA ARG A 26 5.47 -8.33 7.53
C ARG A 26 5.86 -7.14 6.66
N ALA A 27 6.99 -7.21 5.98
CA ALA A 27 7.44 -6.17 5.06
C ALA A 27 6.49 -6.01 3.87
N MET A 28 6.04 -7.11 3.25
CA MET A 28 5.09 -7.07 2.13
C MET A 28 3.75 -6.47 2.54
N ILE A 29 3.19 -6.88 3.68
CA ILE A 29 1.93 -6.33 4.18
C ILE A 29 2.08 -4.84 4.47
N LYS A 30 3.22 -4.42 5.06
CA LYS A 30 3.51 -3.01 5.28
C LYS A 30 3.53 -2.22 3.97
N THR A 31 4.26 -2.68 2.96
CA THR A 31 4.33 -2.02 1.64
C THR A 31 2.95 -1.91 1.00
N PHE A 32 2.14 -2.97 1.09
CA PHE A 32 0.79 -2.95 0.53
C PHE A 32 -0.13 -1.96 1.25
N ALA A 33 -0.08 -1.93 2.59
CA ALA A 33 -0.83 -0.96 3.38
C ALA A 33 -0.41 0.48 3.06
N ASP A 34 0.89 0.75 2.96
CA ASP A 34 1.42 2.07 2.60
C ASP A 34 0.93 2.53 1.21
N ALA A 35 0.88 1.62 0.23
CA ALA A 35 0.36 1.90 -1.11
C ALA A 35 -1.14 2.23 -1.11
N LEU A 36 -1.95 1.46 -0.36
CA LEU A 36 -3.39 1.70 -0.26
C LEU A 36 -3.70 3.04 0.42
N MET A 37 -3.06 3.33 1.55
CA MET A 37 -3.23 4.60 2.27
C MET A 37 -2.79 5.79 1.40
N SER A 38 -1.75 5.61 0.57
CA SER A 38 -1.34 6.62 -0.39
C SER A 38 -2.41 6.84 -1.46
N GLY A 39 -2.90 5.80 -2.12
CA GLY A 39 -3.95 5.92 -3.14
C GLY A 39 -5.23 6.59 -2.60
N GLU A 40 -5.62 6.28 -1.36
CA GLU A 40 -6.73 6.97 -0.69
C GLU A 40 -6.43 8.46 -0.50
N ALA A 41 -5.23 8.81 -0.03
CA ALA A 41 -4.82 10.20 0.10
C ALA A 41 -4.79 10.94 -1.25
N ASP A 42 -4.39 10.30 -2.34
CA ASP A 42 -4.43 10.91 -3.68
C ASP A 42 -5.87 11.20 -4.11
N THR A 43 -6.77 10.25 -3.85
CA THR A 43 -8.22 10.40 -4.11
C THR A 43 -8.81 11.56 -3.29
N LEU A 44 -8.46 11.66 -2.00
CA LEU A 44 -8.92 12.73 -1.12
C LEU A 44 -8.30 14.10 -1.46
N CYS A 45 -7.08 14.12 -2.01
CA CYS A 45 -6.46 15.35 -2.51
C CYS A 45 -7.08 15.82 -3.83
N GLY A 46 -7.71 14.92 -4.59
CA GLY A 46 -8.14 15.16 -5.97
C GLY A 46 -7.01 15.11 -7.00
N ALA A 47 -5.81 14.68 -6.59
CA ALA A 47 -4.62 14.65 -7.44
C ALA A 47 -3.52 13.76 -6.83
N GLU A 48 -2.76 13.08 -7.68
CA GLU A 48 -1.63 12.25 -7.25
C GLU A 48 -0.51 13.07 -6.59
N TYR A 49 0.34 12.40 -5.82
CA TYR A 49 1.48 13.05 -5.17
C TYR A 49 2.43 13.73 -6.15
N GLY A 50 2.66 15.03 -5.96
CA GLY A 50 3.54 15.84 -6.79
C GLY A 50 2.96 16.24 -8.15
N GLN A 51 1.75 15.77 -8.50
CA GLN A 51 1.09 16.12 -9.75
C GLN A 51 0.40 17.50 -9.65
N VAL A 52 0.56 18.32 -10.69
CA VAL A 52 -0.22 19.55 -10.86
C VAL A 52 -1.58 19.18 -11.43
N SER A 53 -2.66 19.61 -10.76
CA SER A 53 -4.05 19.39 -11.19
C SER A 53 -4.92 20.51 -10.61
N ASP A 54 -5.91 20.93 -11.39
CA ASP A 54 -6.86 21.99 -11.02
C ASP A 54 -7.94 21.49 -10.05
N GLU A 55 -8.13 20.18 -9.97
CA GLU A 55 -9.03 19.49 -9.05
C GLU A 55 -8.45 19.36 -7.64
N ARG A 56 -7.17 19.73 -7.42
CA ARG A 56 -6.52 19.62 -6.13
C ARG A 56 -7.13 20.56 -5.09
N VAL A 57 -7.66 20.01 -4.00
CA VAL A 57 -8.30 20.79 -2.92
C VAL A 57 -7.48 20.85 -1.62
N ASN A 58 -6.49 19.98 -1.44
CA ASN A 58 -5.60 19.99 -0.30
C ASN A 58 -4.21 19.40 -0.64
N HIS A 59 -3.32 19.36 0.35
CA HIS A 59 -1.97 18.80 0.23
C HIS A 59 -1.66 17.82 1.36
N ARG A 60 -0.87 16.80 1.03
CA ARG A 60 -0.36 15.84 2.03
C ARG A 60 0.60 16.54 2.99
N ASN A 61 0.49 16.22 4.28
CA ASN A 61 1.33 16.74 5.36
C ASN A 61 2.35 15.69 5.87
N GLY A 62 2.82 14.83 4.97
CA GLY A 62 3.71 13.71 5.29
C GLY A 62 3.05 12.58 6.08
N TYR A 63 3.83 11.54 6.37
CA TYR A 63 3.41 10.38 7.16
C TYR A 63 3.86 10.51 8.62
N ARG A 64 3.13 9.84 9.51
CA ARG A 64 3.51 9.69 10.92
C ARG A 64 3.62 8.22 11.26
N PRO A 65 4.62 7.79 12.06
CA PRO A 65 4.72 6.41 12.48
C PRO A 65 3.51 6.05 13.33
N ARG A 66 2.90 4.91 13.01
CA ARG A 66 1.87 4.26 13.83
C ARG A 66 2.23 2.79 13.91
N GLU A 67 2.57 2.33 15.11
CA GLU A 67 2.77 0.91 15.34
C GLU A 67 1.46 0.14 15.16
N TRP A 68 1.57 -1.09 14.67
CA TRP A 68 0.42 -1.94 14.49
C TRP A 68 0.19 -2.72 15.77
N ASP A 69 -1.03 -2.66 16.28
CA ASP A 69 -1.48 -3.47 17.40
C ASP A 69 -1.71 -4.91 16.94
N THR A 70 -0.64 -5.59 16.50
CA THR A 70 -0.65 -7.02 16.25
C THR A 70 -0.27 -7.73 17.55
N PRO A 71 -1.03 -8.73 18.01
CA PRO A 71 -0.61 -9.55 19.15
C PRO A 71 0.79 -10.09 18.88
N ALA A 72 1.68 -10.01 19.87
CA ALA A 72 2.96 -10.70 19.81
C ALA A 72 2.68 -12.22 19.72
N GLN A 73 3.36 -12.89 18.81
CA GLN A 73 3.32 -14.35 18.69
C GLN A 73 4.23 -15.00 19.73
#